data_AF-A0A8R2HBH4-F1
#
_entry.id   AF-A0A8R2HBH4-F1
#
_cell.length_a   1.000
_cell.length_b   1.000
_cell.length_c   1.000
_cell.angle_alpha   90.00
_cell.angle_beta   90.00
_cell.angle_gamma   90.00
#
_symmetry.space_group_name_H-M   'P 1'
#
loop_
_entity.id
_entity.type
_entity.pdbx_description
1 polymer ?
#
loop_
_entity_poly.entity_id
_entity_poly.type
_entity_poly.pdbx_seq_one_letter_code
_entity_poly.pdbx_strand_id
1 'polypeptide(L)'
;MDTSDLPPDHPCYIAKRKEIPCLFSDETNGLVMTHFCTLRAKSYAYRINGKENIRAKGIRGHVVKNHMNFKDHYRCLFGDVTLDTKTENVLIHSFKHQLKTIKSSKVTLIVSMIRGLYLRIKYIPWLMDTTPLRKPIH
;
A
#
# COMPACT_ATOMS: atom_id res chain seq x y z
N MET A 1 26.13 15.23 -0.55
CA MET A 1 25.48 14.45 0.50
C MET A 1 25.89 15.03 1.85
N ASP A 2 24.93 15.31 2.70
CA ASP A 2 25.15 15.62 4.10
C ASP A 2 25.63 14.34 4.78
N THR A 3 26.79 14.43 5.41
CA THR A 3 27.51 13.31 6.04
C THR A 3 27.92 13.70 7.46
N SER A 4 27.29 14.75 7.99
CA SER A 4 27.56 15.28 9.33
C SER A 4 27.02 14.39 10.45
N ASP A 5 26.13 13.44 10.15
CA ASP A 5 25.60 12.46 11.11
C ASP A 5 26.47 11.20 11.27
N LEU A 6 27.52 11.06 10.45
CA LEU A 6 28.46 9.94 10.55
C LEU A 6 29.36 10.09 11.80
N PRO A 7 29.95 8.99 12.31
CA PRO A 7 30.91 9.09 13.39
C PRO A 7 32.14 9.90 12.95
N PRO A 8 32.77 10.69 13.85
CA PRO A 8 33.91 11.56 13.50
C PRO A 8 35.12 10.81 12.94
N ASP A 9 35.27 9.53 13.28
CA ASP A 9 36.32 8.63 12.81
C ASP A 9 36.09 8.11 11.38
N HIS A 10 34.93 8.38 10.80
CA HIS A 10 34.59 7.91 9.45
C HIS A 10 35.29 8.77 8.39
N PRO A 11 35.91 8.18 7.35
CA PRO A 11 36.65 8.93 6.31
C PRO A 11 35.77 9.90 5.51
N CYS A 12 34.44 9.69 5.52
CA CYS A 12 33.47 10.57 4.86
C CYS A 12 32.80 11.59 5.79
N TYR A 13 33.18 11.67 7.07
CA TYR A 13 32.60 12.64 8.01
C TYR A 13 32.98 14.07 7.63
N ILE A 14 31.98 14.92 7.35
CA ILE A 14 32.21 16.33 7.01
C ILE A 14 31.15 17.19 7.72
N ALA A 15 31.52 17.75 8.88
CA ALA A 15 30.65 18.62 9.68
C ALA A 15 30.16 19.87 8.93
N LYS A 16 30.99 20.41 8.02
CA LYS A 16 30.68 21.64 7.26
C LYS A 16 29.46 21.51 6.35
N ARG A 17 29.05 20.28 6.02
CA ARG A 17 27.94 19.99 5.09
C ARG A 17 26.56 19.92 5.74
N LYS A 18 26.51 20.06 7.06
CA LYS A 18 25.28 19.99 7.84
C LYS A 18 24.27 21.03 7.39
N GLU A 19 23.06 20.57 7.04
CA GLU A 19 21.90 21.42 6.77
C GLU A 19 22.10 22.45 5.64
N ILE A 20 23.04 22.20 4.71
CA ILE A 20 23.22 23.04 3.53
C ILE A 20 22.03 22.80 2.57
N PRO A 21 21.26 23.84 2.21
CA PRO A 21 20.20 23.71 1.21
C PRO A 21 20.78 23.28 -0.14
N CYS A 22 20.05 22.45 -0.90
CA CYS A 22 20.50 21.80 -2.15
C CYS A 22 21.42 20.59 -1.96
N LEU A 23 21.77 20.20 -0.73
CA LEU A 23 22.48 18.95 -0.47
C LEU A 23 21.50 17.82 -0.13
N PHE A 24 21.75 16.61 -0.66
CA PHE A 24 21.02 15.42 -0.23
C PHE A 24 21.34 15.11 1.24
N SER A 25 20.35 15.19 2.12
CA SER A 25 20.46 14.74 3.50
C SER A 25 20.53 13.21 3.57
N ASP A 26 21.21 12.69 4.58
CA ASP A 26 21.11 11.29 4.94
C ASP A 26 19.82 11.04 5.73
N GLU A 27 18.84 10.36 5.13
CA GLU A 27 17.56 10.05 5.79
C GLU A 27 17.71 9.03 6.94
N THR A 28 18.84 8.33 6.99
CA THR A 28 19.09 7.29 7.99
C THR A 28 19.91 7.78 9.18
N ASN A 29 20.31 9.05 9.21
CA ASN A 29 21.16 9.66 10.25
C ASN A 29 22.37 8.77 10.61
N GLY A 30 23.04 8.22 9.59
CA GLY A 30 24.18 7.32 9.75
C GLY A 30 23.86 5.91 10.27
N LEU A 31 22.58 5.58 10.48
CA LEU A 31 22.17 4.27 10.99
C LEU A 31 21.96 3.26 9.85
N VAL A 32 22.40 2.03 10.09
CA VAL A 32 22.26 0.95 9.11
C VAL A 32 20.79 0.49 9.01
N MET A 33 20.25 0.55 7.80
CA MET A 33 18.98 -0.09 7.46
C MET A 33 19.21 -1.60 7.27
N THR A 34 18.55 -2.41 8.11
CA THR A 34 18.77 -3.87 8.14
C THR A 34 17.80 -4.63 7.24
N HIS A 35 16.55 -4.16 7.15
CA HIS A 35 15.49 -4.81 6.40
C HIS A 35 14.65 -3.76 5.69
N PHE A 36 14.27 -4.04 4.44
CA PHE A 36 13.45 -3.18 3.60
C PHE A 36 12.47 -4.03 2.81
N CYS A 37 11.18 -3.68 2.86
CA CYS A 37 10.12 -4.39 2.17
C CYS A 37 9.16 -3.36 1.53
N THR A 38 8.85 -3.55 0.25
CA THR A 38 7.96 -2.65 -0.48
C THR A 38 6.83 -3.43 -1.13
N LEU A 39 5.61 -2.93 -0.98
CA LEU A 39 4.42 -3.50 -1.63
C LEU A 39 3.98 -2.63 -2.81
N ARG A 40 4.10 -1.29 -2.67
CA ARG A 40 3.70 -0.31 -3.67
C ARG A 40 4.48 0.99 -3.48
N ALA A 41 4.53 1.85 -4.51
CA ALA A 41 4.94 3.24 -4.37
C ALA A 41 4.25 3.94 -3.17
N LYS A 42 5.05 4.60 -2.32
CA LYS A 42 4.61 5.28 -1.08
C LYS A 42 3.95 4.35 -0.05
N SER A 43 4.20 3.04 -0.15
CA SER A 43 3.82 2.06 0.85
C SER A 43 4.89 0.98 1.04
N TYR A 44 5.63 1.11 2.14
CA TYR A 44 6.81 0.32 2.42
C TYR A 44 7.04 0.21 3.93
N ALA A 45 7.73 -0.84 4.34
CA ALA A 45 8.11 -1.09 5.71
C ALA A 45 9.62 -1.35 5.77
N TYR A 46 10.28 -0.82 6.79
CA TYR A 46 11.73 -0.93 6.91
C TYR A 46 12.16 -0.89 8.37
N ARG A 47 13.37 -1.41 8.63
CA ARG A 47 13.92 -1.51 9.98
C ARG A 47 15.29 -0.85 10.05
N ILE A 48 15.39 0.22 10.84
CA ILE A 48 16.65 0.96 11.10
C ILE A 48 17.00 0.77 12.57
N ASN A 49 18.22 0.30 12.84
CA ASN A 49 18.73 0.11 14.21
C ASN A 49 17.73 -0.61 15.14
N GLY A 50 17.11 -1.69 14.65
CA GLY A 50 16.13 -2.46 15.41
C GLY A 50 14.70 -1.87 15.48
N LYS A 51 14.50 -0.60 15.13
CA LYS A 51 13.17 0.05 15.11
C LYS A 51 12.48 -0.13 13.78
N GLU A 52 11.23 -0.59 13.82
CA GLU A 52 10.39 -0.71 12.63
C GLU A 52 9.68 0.59 12.30
N ASN A 53 9.64 0.92 11.01
CA ASN A 53 8.92 2.05 10.48
C ASN A 53 8.08 1.60 9.29
N ILE A 54 6.79 1.93 9.34
CA ILE A 54 5.83 1.57 8.31
C ILE A 54 5.25 2.83 7.71
N ARG A 55 5.36 2.94 6.40
CA ARG A 55 4.74 4.00 5.59
C ARG A 55 3.66 3.36 4.76
N ALA A 56 2.43 3.86 4.88
CA ALA A 56 1.31 3.40 4.07
C ALA A 56 0.41 4.58 3.70
N LYS A 57 0.65 5.17 2.52
CA LYS A 57 -0.12 6.32 2.06
C LYS A 57 -1.60 5.96 1.88
N GLY A 58 -2.48 6.80 2.44
CA GLY A 58 -3.93 6.64 2.34
C GLY A 58 -4.55 5.81 3.46
N ILE A 59 -3.74 5.29 4.40
CA ILE A 59 -4.21 4.58 5.57
C ILE A 59 -4.11 5.49 6.80
N ARG A 60 -5.11 5.41 7.68
CA ARG A 60 -5.16 6.22 8.90
C ARG A 60 -3.98 5.84 9.80
N GLY A 61 -3.31 6.85 10.37
CA GLY A 61 -2.11 6.64 11.17
C GLY A 61 -2.30 5.69 12.37
N HIS A 62 -3.46 5.72 13.04
CA HIS A 62 -3.74 4.79 14.14
C HIS A 62 -3.81 3.32 13.68
N VAL A 63 -4.31 3.08 12.46
CA VAL A 63 -4.37 1.73 11.89
C VAL A 63 -2.97 1.23 11.58
N VAL A 64 -2.11 2.10 11.04
CA VAL A 64 -0.71 1.77 10.78
C VAL A 64 0.03 1.40 12.08
N LYS A 65 -0.20 2.16 13.16
CA LYS A 65 0.47 1.91 14.44
C LYS A 65 -0.01 0.64 15.16
N ASN A 66 -1.31 0.33 15.09
CA ASN A 66 -1.90 -0.74 15.90
C ASN A 66 -2.07 -2.06 15.14
N HIS A 67 -2.22 -2.01 13.82
CA HIS A 67 -2.64 -3.17 13.01
C HIS A 67 -1.68 -3.50 11.86
N MET A 68 -0.55 -2.81 11.72
CA MET A 68 0.46 -3.17 10.72
C MET A 68 1.78 -3.49 11.38
N ASN A 69 2.40 -4.57 10.91
CA ASN A 69 3.71 -5.01 11.36
C ASN A 69 4.62 -5.23 10.14
N PHE A 70 5.94 -5.14 10.34
CA PHE A 70 6.93 -5.49 9.32
C PHE A 70 6.77 -6.95 8.85
N LYS A 71 6.49 -7.88 9.77
CA LYS A 71 6.29 -9.31 9.44
C LYS A 71 5.15 -9.52 8.45
N ASP A 72 4.08 -8.75 8.57
CA ASP A 72 2.92 -8.85 7.68
C ASP A 72 3.26 -8.39 6.26
N HIS A 73 4.07 -7.33 6.13
CA HIS A 73 4.59 -6.89 4.83
C HIS A 73 5.50 -7.94 4.20
N TYR A 74 6.38 -8.55 5.00
CA TYR A 74 7.28 -9.61 4.54
C TYR A 74 6.50 -10.86 4.10
N ARG A 75 5.47 -11.25 4.87
CA ARG A 75 4.55 -12.34 4.51
C ARG A 75 3.76 -12.05 3.24
N CYS A 76 3.39 -10.81 2.97
CA CYS A 76 2.76 -10.47 1.69
C CYS A 76 3.68 -10.61 0.49
N LEU A 77 4.99 -10.39 0.67
CA LEU A 77 5.94 -10.39 -0.44
C LEU A 77 6.51 -11.80 -0.69
N PHE A 78 6.75 -12.56 0.38
CA PHE A 78 7.45 -13.86 0.33
C PHE A 78 6.68 -15.03 0.96
N GLY A 79 5.51 -14.76 1.57
CA GLY A 79 4.69 -15.82 2.16
C GLY A 79 3.99 -16.65 1.09
N ASP A 80 3.70 -17.90 1.45
CA ASP A 80 2.94 -18.81 0.61
C ASP A 80 1.52 -18.29 0.36
N VAL A 81 0.96 -18.58 -0.82
CA VAL A 81 -0.32 -18.02 -1.33
C VAL A 81 -1.53 -18.43 -0.46
N THR A 82 -1.31 -19.31 0.51
CA THR A 82 -2.27 -19.86 1.47
C THR A 82 -2.63 -18.92 2.63
N LEU A 83 -2.11 -17.68 2.65
CA LEU A 83 -2.55 -16.68 3.62
C LEU A 83 -3.96 -16.15 3.27
N ASP A 84 -4.94 -16.98 3.63
CA ASP A 84 -6.40 -16.78 3.59
C ASP A 84 -6.91 -15.63 4.48
N THR A 85 -6.16 -14.55 4.65
CA THR A 85 -6.71 -13.30 5.16
C THR A 85 -7.44 -12.57 4.03
N LYS A 86 -8.53 -13.18 3.57
CA LYS A 86 -9.56 -12.54 2.76
C LYS A 86 -10.52 -11.87 3.73
N THR A 87 -10.44 -10.55 3.83
CA THR A 87 -11.46 -9.79 4.55
C THR A 87 -12.62 -9.51 3.60
N GLU A 88 -13.83 -9.82 4.05
CA GLU A 88 -15.04 -9.42 3.35
C GLU A 88 -15.24 -7.93 3.52
N ASN A 89 -15.22 -7.21 2.40
CA ASN A 89 -15.60 -5.81 2.37
C ASN A 89 -16.99 -5.69 1.77
N VAL A 90 -17.91 -5.15 2.57
CA VAL A 90 -19.27 -4.80 2.15
C VAL A 90 -19.30 -3.32 1.80
N LEU A 91 -19.63 -3.02 0.55
CA LEU A 91 -19.83 -1.66 0.06
C LEU A 91 -21.29 -1.49 -0.33
N ILE A 92 -21.94 -0.46 0.22
CA ILE A 92 -23.23 0.01 -0.28
C ILE A 92 -22.93 1.06 -1.35
N HIS A 93 -23.43 0.83 -2.56
CA HIS A 93 -23.17 1.66 -3.73
C HIS A 93 -24.47 1.92 -4.50
N SER A 94 -24.78 3.18 -4.79
CA SER A 94 -25.89 3.55 -5.66
C SER A 94 -25.44 3.53 -7.13
N PHE A 95 -26.20 2.88 -7.99
CA PHE A 95 -25.97 2.93 -9.43
C PHE A 95 -27.29 3.09 -10.17
N LYS A 96 -27.40 4.12 -11.01
CA LYS A 96 -28.67 4.51 -11.66
C LYS A 96 -29.82 4.66 -10.64
N HIS A 97 -29.55 5.37 -9.54
CA HIS A 97 -30.51 5.61 -8.43
C HIS A 97 -31.01 4.35 -7.70
N GLN A 98 -30.40 3.18 -7.93
CA GLN A 98 -30.70 1.95 -7.21
C GLN A 98 -29.57 1.63 -6.24
N LEU A 99 -29.90 1.43 -4.96
CA LEU A 99 -28.95 0.99 -3.93
C LEU A 99 -28.58 -0.48 -4.17
N LYS A 100 -27.28 -0.77 -4.18
CA LYS A 100 -26.75 -2.13 -4.31
C LYS A 100 -25.76 -2.41 -3.21
N THR A 101 -25.83 -3.60 -2.65
CA THR A 101 -24.84 -4.10 -1.70
C THR A 101 -23.86 -4.98 -2.47
N ILE A 102 -22.62 -4.52 -2.59
CA ILE A 102 -21.53 -5.25 -3.24
C ILE A 102 -20.67 -5.85 -2.14
N LYS A 103 -20.63 -7.19 -2.08
CA LYS A 103 -19.68 -7.92 -1.24
C LYS A 103 -18.47 -8.27 -2.08
N SER A 104 -17.28 -7.96 -1.59
CA SER A 104 -16.03 -8.34 -2.26
C SER A 104 -15.08 -8.96 -1.25
N SER A 105 -14.67 -10.19 -1.54
CA SER A 105 -13.59 -10.86 -0.82
C SER A 105 -12.26 -10.27 -1.26
N LYS A 106 -11.48 -9.82 -0.29
CA LYS A 106 -10.38 -8.91 -0.54
C LYS A 106 -9.21 -9.22 0.40
N VAL A 107 -8.02 -9.52 -0.16
CA VAL A 107 -6.79 -9.78 0.60
C VAL A 107 -6.35 -8.51 1.34
N THR A 108 -6.40 -8.53 2.68
CA THR A 108 -6.54 -7.36 3.55
C THR A 108 -5.38 -6.35 3.49
N LEU A 109 -4.18 -6.80 3.14
CA LEU A 109 -3.02 -5.90 3.01
C LEU A 109 -2.95 -5.23 1.63
N ILE A 110 -3.44 -5.89 0.58
CA ILE A 110 -3.49 -5.36 -0.78
C ILE A 110 -4.74 -4.48 -0.98
N VAL A 111 -5.79 -4.74 -0.22
CA VAL A 111 -7.13 -4.23 -0.54
C VAL A 111 -7.39 -2.82 -0.08
N SER A 112 -6.71 -2.38 0.98
CA SER A 112 -6.71 -0.96 1.33
C SER A 112 -5.96 -0.14 0.26
N MET A 113 -5.02 -0.75 -0.48
CA MET A 113 -4.17 -0.06 -1.45
C MET A 113 -4.88 0.31 -2.75
N ILE A 114 -6.07 -0.27 -3.03
CA ILE A 114 -6.76 -0.10 -4.31
C ILE A 114 -7.85 1.00 -4.26
N ARG A 115 -7.87 1.91 -3.27
CA ARG A 115 -8.78 3.09 -3.36
C ARG A 115 -8.38 4.10 -4.46
N GLY A 116 -7.21 3.95 -5.10
CA GLY A 116 -6.74 4.86 -6.14
C GLY A 116 -6.41 4.26 -7.51
N LEU A 117 -6.48 2.93 -7.68
CA LEU A 117 -6.13 2.28 -8.97
C LEU A 117 -7.30 1.58 -9.67
N TYR A 118 -8.44 1.38 -8.99
CA TYR A 118 -9.62 0.72 -9.56
C TYR A 118 -10.76 1.69 -9.88
N LEU A 119 -10.42 2.88 -10.37
CA LEU A 119 -11.34 3.68 -11.18
C LEU A 119 -10.97 3.61 -12.67
N ARG A 120 -10.08 2.68 -13.05
CA ARG A 120 -9.66 2.48 -14.44
C ARG A 120 -9.56 1.01 -14.80
N ILE A 121 -10.57 0.21 -14.46
CA ILE A 121 -10.91 -0.92 -15.33
C ILE A 121 -12.00 -0.43 -16.26
N LYS A 122 -11.55 -0.21 -17.49
CA LYS A 122 -12.29 0.19 -18.68
C LYS A 122 -13.60 -0.59 -18.79
N TYR A 123 -14.67 0.15 -19.12
CA TYR A 123 -15.57 -0.19 -20.23
C TYR A 123 -15.61 -1.69 -20.60
N ILE A 124 -16.69 -2.37 -20.22
CA ILE A 124 -17.20 -3.53 -20.96
C ILE A 124 -18.43 -3.04 -21.74
N PRO A 125 -18.27 -2.54 -22.98
CA PRO A 125 -19.30 -2.53 -23.99
C PRO A 125 -19.20 -3.82 -24.81
N TRP A 126 -20.37 -4.41 -25.15
CA TRP A 126 -20.62 -5.65 -25.91
C TRP A 126 -20.52 -6.96 -25.10
N LEU A 127 -21.52 -7.85 -25.01
CA LEU A 127 -22.85 -8.05 -25.65
C LEU A 127 -23.90 -8.18 -24.51
N MET A 128 -25.08 -7.55 -24.45
CA MET A 128 -26.22 -7.40 -25.39
C MET A 128 -26.83 -8.72 -25.91
N ASP A 129 -28.14 -8.82 -25.67
CA ASP A 129 -29.16 -9.71 -26.24
C ASP A 129 -29.16 -11.20 -25.91
N THR A 130 -30.12 -11.59 -25.06
CA THR A 130 -31.32 -12.30 -25.53
C THR A 130 -32.45 -12.14 -24.51
N THR A 131 -33.36 -11.18 -24.73
CA THR A 131 -34.76 -11.31 -24.31
C THR A 131 -35.49 -12.21 -25.31
N PRO A 132 -36.08 -13.34 -24.92
CA PRO A 132 -37.23 -13.87 -25.62
C PRO A 132 -38.47 -13.15 -25.08
N LEU A 133 -39.01 -12.24 -25.88
CA LEU A 133 -40.37 -11.74 -25.75
C LEU A 133 -41.33 -12.93 -25.73
N ARG A 134 -42.11 -13.07 -24.66
CA ARG A 134 -43.39 -13.78 -24.71
C ARG A 134 -44.28 -13.07 -25.72
N LYS A 135 -44.82 -13.81 -26.69
CA LYS A 135 -46.19 -13.61 -27.19
C LYS A 135 -46.81 -14.98 -27.46
N PRO A 136 -47.99 -15.29 -26.89
CA PRO A 136 -48.81 -16.40 -27.33
C PRO A 136 -49.95 -15.91 -28.25
N ILE A 137 -50.54 -16.89 -28.94
CA ILE A 137 -51.89 -16.96 -29.55
C ILE A 137 -51.97 -16.57 -31.05
N HIS A 138 -52.12 -17.61 -31.88
CA HIS A 138 -53.23 -17.73 -32.82
C HIS A 138 -54.21 -18.77 -32.28
#